data_AF-A0A1I0CR31-F1
#
_entry.id   AF-A0A1I0CR31-F1
#
_cell.length_a   1.000
_cell.length_b   1.000
_cell.length_c   1.000
_cell.angle_alpha   90.00
_cell.angle_beta   90.00
_cell.angle_gamma   90.00
#
_symmetry.space_group_name_H-M   'P 1'
#
loop_
_entity.id
_entity.type
_entity.pdbx_description
1 polymer ?
#
loop_
_entity_poly.entity_id
_entity_poly.type
_entity_poly.pdbx_seq_one_letter_code
_entity_poly.pdbx_strand_id
1 'polypeptide(L)'
;MDLTSEETVEFAKLNASVVQPSKQQINPYYLGLKIFEDIEERYNNPTDEMKERGVEPGSGREKIFEVREIESDISFIRNYLTKDLVKQEDMYLFEKQGEYYRVTDKIL
;
A
#
# COMPACT_ATOMS: atom_id res chain seq x y z
N MET A 1 -12.45 23.26 4.26
CA MET A 1 -11.53 23.59 5.36
C MET A 1 -10.64 24.70 4.83
N ASP A 2 -10.80 25.92 5.32
CA ASP A 2 -9.91 27.03 4.97
C ASP A 2 -8.70 26.98 5.88
N LEU A 3 -7.62 26.39 5.38
CA LEU A 3 -6.33 26.37 6.06
C LEU A 3 -5.63 27.69 5.80
N THR A 4 -4.99 28.26 6.83
CA THR A 4 -4.11 29.42 6.63
C THR A 4 -2.93 29.01 5.74
N SER A 5 -2.29 29.99 5.10
CA SER A 5 -1.15 29.73 4.19
C SER A 5 -0.01 28.97 4.88
N GLU A 6 0.16 29.16 6.19
CA GLU A 6 1.20 28.52 7.00
C GLU A 6 0.85 27.05 7.32
N GLU A 7 -0.40 26.78 7.71
CA GLU A 7 -0.92 25.41 7.90
C GLU A 7 -0.96 24.62 6.59
N THR A 8 -1.18 25.30 5.46
CA THR A 8 -1.15 24.68 4.13
C THR A 8 0.26 24.20 3.78
N VAL A 9 1.30 24.97 4.13
CA VAL A 9 2.70 24.60 3.91
C VAL A 9 3.12 23.45 4.83
N GLU A 10 2.64 23.45 6.07
CA GLU A 10 2.92 22.39 7.03
C GLU A 10 2.23 21.08 6.63
N PHE A 11 0.96 21.14 6.23
CA PHE A 11 0.23 20.00 5.67
C PHE A 11 0.88 19.48 4.39
N ALA A 12 1.33 20.37 3.48
CA ALA A 12 2.03 19.98 2.26
C ALA A 12 3.39 19.32 2.55
N LYS A 13 4.14 19.80 3.54
CA LYS A 13 5.40 19.17 3.99
C LYS A 13 5.16 17.81 4.62
N LEU A 14 4.14 17.70 5.47
CA LEU A 14 3.78 16.45 6.14
C LEU A 14 3.29 15.42 5.11
N ASN A 15 2.45 15.83 4.15
CA ASN A 15 2.09 14.97 3.03
C ASN A 15 3.32 14.59 2.21
N ALA A 16 4.18 15.55 1.83
CA ALA A 16 5.36 15.26 1.03
C ALA A 16 6.29 14.23 1.71
N SER A 17 6.51 14.30 3.02
CA SER A 17 7.30 13.30 3.76
C SER A 17 6.59 11.94 3.90
N VAL A 18 5.27 11.92 3.78
CA VAL A 18 4.38 10.75 3.90
C VAL A 18 4.14 10.04 2.55
N VAL A 19 4.24 10.74 1.42
CA VAL A 19 4.11 10.12 0.08
C VAL A 19 5.42 9.98 -0.69
N GLN A 20 6.51 10.62 -0.26
CA GLN A 20 7.79 10.49 -0.98
C GLN A 20 8.41 9.11 -0.73
N PRO A 21 8.66 8.30 -1.79
CA PRO A 21 9.37 7.03 -1.64
C PRO A 21 10.84 7.28 -1.31
N SER A 22 11.32 6.70 -0.20
CA SER A 22 12.75 6.64 0.10
C SER A 22 13.34 5.38 -0.52
N LYS A 23 14.50 5.51 -1.17
CA LYS A 23 15.23 4.34 -1.73
C LYS A 23 15.81 3.41 -0.65
N GLN A 24 15.80 3.83 0.61
CA GLN A 24 16.43 3.11 1.73
C GLN A 24 15.42 2.70 2.82
N GLN A 25 14.23 3.29 2.84
CA GLN A 25 13.21 3.04 3.86
C GLN A 25 11.84 2.97 3.20
N ILE A 26 11.04 2.00 3.64
CA ILE A 26 9.64 1.90 3.24
C ILE A 26 8.88 3.04 3.92
N ASN A 27 8.17 3.84 3.13
CA ASN A 27 7.25 4.82 3.66
C ASN A 27 5.92 4.12 4.01
N PRO A 28 5.55 3.96 5.29
CA PRO A 28 4.41 3.15 5.70
C PRO A 28 3.07 3.72 5.20
N TYR A 29 2.97 5.03 5.03
CA TYR A 29 1.75 5.67 4.54
C TYR A 29 1.56 5.48 3.04
N TYR A 30 2.64 5.62 2.26
CA TYR A 30 2.64 5.28 0.85
C TYR A 30 2.28 3.80 0.64
N LEU A 31 2.89 2.91 1.43
CA LEU A 31 2.60 1.47 1.38
C LEU A 31 1.13 1.18 1.69
N GLY A 32 0.59 1.76 2.76
CA GLY A 32 -0.82 1.59 3.12
C GLY A 32 -1.76 2.08 2.02
N LEU A 33 -1.47 3.24 1.42
CA LEU A 33 -2.22 3.76 0.28
C LEU A 33 -2.20 2.79 -0.90
N LYS A 34 -1.02 2.29 -1.28
CA LYS A 34 -0.86 1.34 -2.38
C LYS A 34 -1.60 0.02 -2.16
N ILE A 35 -1.62 -0.47 -0.92
CA ILE A 35 -2.40 -1.65 -0.57
C ILE A 35 -3.90 -1.38 -0.73
N PHE A 36 -4.40 -0.21 -0.31
CA PHE A 36 -5.81 0.12 -0.50
C PHE A 36 -6.19 0.33 -1.97
N GLU A 37 -5.33 0.96 -2.79
CA GLU A 37 -5.52 1.07 -4.25
C GLU A 37 -5.61 -0.34 -4.89
N ASP A 38 -4.74 -1.26 -4.51
CA ASP A 38 -4.77 -2.66 -4.99
C ASP A 38 -6.07 -3.39 -4.57
N ILE A 39 -6.52 -3.21 -3.33
CA ILE A 39 -7.79 -3.76 -2.86
C ILE A 39 -8.95 -3.20 -3.70
N GLU A 40 -9.02 -1.87 -3.87
CA GLU A 40 -10.09 -1.24 -4.62
C GLU A 40 -10.12 -1.75 -6.06
N GLU A 41 -8.97 -1.80 -6.72
CA GLU A 41 -8.86 -2.25 -8.11
C GLU A 41 -9.30 -3.71 -8.27
N ARG A 42 -8.83 -4.62 -7.41
CA ARG A 42 -9.19 -6.05 -7.50
C ARG A 42 -10.68 -6.31 -7.26
N TYR A 43 -11.31 -5.55 -6.39
CA TYR A 43 -12.73 -5.72 -6.08
C TYR A 43 -13.63 -4.90 -7.02
N ASN A 44 -13.10 -3.85 -7.67
CA ASN A 44 -13.77 -3.20 -8.78
C ASN A 44 -13.74 -4.07 -10.05
N ASN A 45 -12.61 -4.73 -10.30
CA ASN A 45 -12.36 -5.57 -11.48
C ASN A 45 -12.01 -7.02 -11.06
N PRO A 46 -12.95 -7.76 -10.45
CA PRO A 46 -12.67 -9.10 -9.93
C PRO A 46 -12.38 -10.11 -11.04
N THR A 47 -11.50 -11.06 -10.72
CA THR A 47 -11.27 -12.25 -11.56
C THR A 47 -12.49 -13.17 -11.55
N ASP A 48 -12.56 -14.11 -12.49
CA ASP A 48 -13.68 -15.05 -12.54
C ASP A 48 -13.75 -15.93 -11.28
N GLU A 49 -12.60 -16.33 -10.71
CA GLU A 49 -12.56 -17.03 -9.42
C GLU A 49 -13.16 -16.18 -8.28
N MET A 50 -12.87 -14.87 -8.25
CA MET A 50 -13.44 -13.97 -7.24
C MET A 50 -14.97 -13.85 -7.40
N LYS A 51 -15.46 -13.77 -8.65
CA LYS A 51 -16.91 -13.75 -8.93
C LYS A 51 -17.59 -15.04 -8.52
N GLU A 52 -16.99 -16.20 -8.78
CA GLU A 52 -17.50 -17.50 -8.32
C GLU A 52 -17.60 -17.59 -6.80
N ARG A 53 -16.77 -16.83 -6.07
CA ARG A 53 -16.79 -16.72 -4.61
C ARG A 53 -17.72 -15.62 -4.09
N GLY A 54 -18.46 -14.95 -4.98
CA GLY A 54 -19.47 -13.94 -4.65
C GLY A 54 -18.96 -12.51 -4.60
N VAL A 55 -17.79 -12.20 -5.21
CA VAL A 55 -17.33 -10.81 -5.33
C VAL A 55 -18.05 -10.14 -6.50
N GLU A 56 -18.81 -9.09 -6.18
CA GLU A 56 -19.49 -8.27 -7.17
C GLU A 56 -18.52 -7.24 -7.79
N PRO A 57 -18.50 -7.07 -9.13
CA PRO A 57 -17.76 -5.99 -9.76
C PRO A 57 -18.18 -4.59 -9.25
N GLY A 58 -17.22 -3.69 -9.10
CA GLY A 58 -17.46 -2.34 -8.54
C GLY A 58 -17.57 -2.30 -7.01
N SER A 59 -17.28 -3.40 -6.30
CA SER A 59 -17.37 -3.48 -4.83
C SER A 59 -16.14 -2.97 -4.08
N GLY A 60 -15.15 -2.39 -4.78
CA GLY A 60 -13.86 -2.01 -4.20
C GLY A 60 -13.95 -1.09 -2.99
N ARG A 61 -14.83 -0.08 -3.08
CA ARG A 61 -15.03 0.85 -1.96
C ARG A 61 -15.62 0.17 -0.73
N GLU A 62 -16.60 -0.70 -0.90
CA GLU A 62 -17.20 -1.47 0.20
C GLU A 62 -16.13 -2.34 0.86
N LYS A 63 -15.29 -3.00 0.05
CA LYS A 63 -14.20 -3.81 0.58
C LYS A 63 -13.19 -3.03 1.40
N ILE A 64 -12.84 -1.81 0.98
CA ILE A 64 -11.95 -0.93 1.77
C ILE A 64 -12.53 -0.70 3.17
N PHE A 65 -13.83 -0.41 3.28
CA PHE A 65 -14.46 -0.16 4.59
C PHE A 65 -14.49 -1.41 5.46
N GLU A 66 -14.81 -2.57 4.87
CA GLU A 66 -14.75 -3.86 5.57
C GLU A 66 -13.35 -4.13 6.12
N VAL A 67 -12.31 -3.94 5.29
CA VAL A 67 -10.91 -4.11 5.69
C VAL A 67 -10.53 -3.18 6.85
N ARG A 68 -10.96 -1.92 6.81
CA ARG A 68 -10.70 -0.93 7.88
C ARG A 68 -11.39 -1.27 9.20
N GLU A 69 -12.49 -2.00 9.16
CA GLU A 69 -13.24 -2.41 10.36
C GLU A 69 -12.65 -3.68 10.98
N ILE A 70 -12.19 -4.62 10.16
CA ILE A 70 -11.82 -5.97 10.59
C ILE A 70 -10.32 -6.11 10.86
N GLU A 71 -9.48 -5.48 10.04
CA GLU A 71 -8.04 -5.75 10.06
C GLU A 71 -7.28 -4.93 11.11
N SER A 72 -6.36 -5.60 11.80
CA SER A 72 -5.27 -4.96 12.53
C SER A 72 -4.12 -4.60 11.59
N ASP A 73 -3.20 -3.72 11.99
CA ASP A 73 -2.00 -3.39 11.18
C ASP A 73 -1.24 -4.64 10.70
N ILE A 74 -1.08 -5.63 11.58
CA ILE A 74 -0.35 -6.87 11.29
C ILE A 74 -1.09 -7.71 10.26
N SER A 75 -2.41 -7.87 10.43
CA SER A 75 -3.21 -8.71 9.54
C SER A 75 -3.48 -8.02 8.20
N PHE A 76 -3.62 -6.70 8.19
CA PHE A 76 -3.69 -5.88 6.99
C PHE A 76 -2.48 -6.09 6.08
N ILE A 77 -1.26 -5.92 6.63
CA ILE A 77 -0.05 -6.15 5.84
C ILE A 77 0.06 -7.61 5.39
N ARG A 78 -0.19 -8.58 6.28
CA ARG A 78 -0.09 -10.01 5.95
C ARG A 78 -1.02 -10.42 4.80
N ASN A 79 -2.27 -9.94 4.83
CA ASN A 79 -3.32 -10.39 3.93
C ASN A 79 -3.30 -9.65 2.59
N TYR A 80 -2.84 -8.39 2.57
CA TYR A 80 -3.02 -7.51 1.41
C TYR A 80 -1.71 -6.97 0.81
N LEU A 81 -0.55 -7.14 1.45
CA LEU A 81 0.73 -6.89 0.78
C LEU A 81 1.10 -8.08 -0.12
N THR A 82 0.55 -8.08 -1.34
CA THR A 82 0.75 -9.18 -2.30
C THR A 82 2.13 -9.10 -2.97
N LYS A 83 2.64 -10.25 -3.43
CA LYS A 83 3.90 -10.30 -4.19
C LYS A 83 3.85 -9.47 -5.47
N ASP A 84 2.69 -9.40 -6.10
CA ASP A 84 2.53 -8.65 -7.34
C ASP A 84 2.53 -7.15 -7.06
N LEU A 85 1.90 -6.71 -5.97
CA LEU A 85 2.00 -5.33 -5.49
C LEU A 85 3.45 -4.95 -5.13
N VAL A 86 4.17 -5.82 -4.41
CA VAL A 86 5.60 -5.60 -4.09
C VAL A 86 6.45 -5.46 -5.36
N LYS A 87 6.17 -6.24 -6.41
CA LYS A 87 6.87 -6.13 -7.71
C LYS A 87 6.48 -4.87 -8.47
N GLN A 88 5.21 -4.50 -8.46
CA GLN A 88 4.69 -3.31 -9.15
C GLN A 88 5.28 -2.03 -8.56
N GLU A 89 5.39 -1.97 -7.24
CA GLU A 89 5.90 -0.81 -6.50
C GLU A 89 7.43 -0.81 -6.36
N ASP A 90 8.12 -1.71 -7.07
CA ASP A 90 9.58 -1.84 -7.09
C ASP A 90 10.19 -1.89 -5.67
N MET A 91 9.45 -2.52 -4.74
CA MET A 91 9.83 -2.61 -3.34
C MET A 91 10.94 -3.64 -3.15
N TYR A 92 12.18 -3.24 -3.42
CA TYR A 92 13.35 -4.03 -3.07
C TYR A 92 13.70 -3.82 -1.59
N LEU A 93 13.67 -4.90 -0.82
CA LEU A 93 14.38 -4.94 0.46
C LEU A 93 15.88 -4.99 0.16
N PHE A 94 16.57 -3.87 0.42
CA PHE A 94 18.01 -3.86 0.50
C PHE A 94 18.42 -4.33 1.89
N GLU A 95 18.82 -5.60 2.03
CA GLU A 95 19.48 -6.06 3.24
C GLU A 95 20.93 -5.54 3.25
N LYS A 96 21.30 -4.80 4.30
CA LYS A 96 22.69 -4.34 4.46
C LYS A 96 23.55 -5.47 5.03
N GLN A 97 24.29 -6.18 4.17
CA GLN A 97 25.35 -7.09 4.61
C GLN A 97 26.71 -6.36 4.64
N GLY A 98 27.12 -5.89 5.82
CA GLY A 98 28.44 -5.26 6.02
C GLY A 98 28.56 -3.87 5.37
N GLU A 99 29.71 -3.58 4.73
CA GLU A 99 29.98 -2.27 4.09
C GLU A 99 29.45 -2.13 2.65
N TYR A 100 28.80 -3.15 2.10
CA TYR A 100 28.29 -3.13 0.73
C TYR A 100 26.79 -3.43 0.66
N TYR A 101 26.08 -2.73 -0.22
CA TYR A 101 24.69 -3.03 -0.54
C TYR A 101 24.65 -4.16 -1.58
N ARG A 102 23.98 -5.27 -1.24
CA ARG A 102 23.75 -6.38 -2.18
C ARG A 102 22.23 -6.59 -2.30
N VAL A 103 21.73 -6.68 -3.53
CA VAL A 103 20.33 -7.06 -3.79
C VAL A 103 20.22 -8.57 -3.53
N THR A 104 19.40 -8.99 -2.57
CA THR A 104 19.37 -10.36 -2.02
C THR A 104 18.10 -11.16 -2.35
N ASP A 105 17.46 -10.89 -3.48
CA ASP A 105 16.29 -11.60 -4.04
C ASP A 105 14.87 -11.19 -3.58
N LYS A 106 13.91 -11.44 -4.49
CA LYS A 106 12.47 -11.21 -4.35
C LYS A 106 11.86 -12.22 -3.37
N ILE A 107 11.05 -11.72 -2.43
CA ILE A 107 10.36 -12.54 -1.42
C ILE A 107 9.45 -13.57 -2.12
N LEU A 108 9.80 -14.85 -1.96
CA LEU A 108 8.98 -16.02 -2.28
C LEU A 108 7.99 -16.35 -1.17
#